data_AF-A0A9X7AT56-F1
#
_entry.id   AF-A0A9X7AT56-F1
#
_cell.length_a   1.000
_cell.length_b   1.000
_cell.length_c   1.000
_cell.angle_alpha   90.00
_cell.angle_beta   90.00
_cell.angle_gamma   90.00
#
_symmetry.space_group_name_H-M   'P 1'
#
loop_
_entity.id
_entity.type
_entity.pdbx_description
1 polymer ?
#
loop_
_entity_poly.entity_id
_entity_poly.type
_entity_poly.pdbx_seq_one_letter_code
_entity_poly.pdbx_strand_id
1 'polypeptide(L)' 'MTKIKRWLTKEGLLKIEGWARDGLIDEQIAHNMGVTRVTLHNWRKKHPIMDQAVRRGKEVVDREVENA' A
#
# COMPACT_ATOMS: atom_id res chain seq x y z
N MET A 1 -12.61 -13.62 10.57
CA MET A 1 -11.22 -13.54 10.04
C MET A 1 -10.69 -12.13 10.25
N THR A 2 -9.43 -11.95 10.67
CA THR A 2 -8.85 -10.61 10.87
C THR A 2 -8.71 -9.89 9.51
N LYS A 3 -9.12 -8.62 9.45
CA LYS A 3 -9.14 -7.80 8.21
C LYS A 3 -7.83 -7.86 7.41
N ILE A 4 -6.69 -7.98 8.10
CA ILE A 4 -5.35 -8.03 7.50
C ILE A 4 -5.12 -9.23 6.57
N LYS A 5 -5.74 -10.40 6.83
CA LYS A 5 -5.48 -11.62 6.05
C LYS A 5 -5.81 -11.42 4.56
N ARG A 6 -6.88 -10.66 4.26
CA ARG A 6 -7.27 -10.31 2.89
C ARG A 6 -6.17 -9.51 2.16
N TRP A 7 -5.49 -8.64 2.89
CA TRP A 7 -4.49 -7.71 2.36
C TRP A 7 -3.10 -8.34 2.24
N LEU A 8 -2.86 -9.49 2.87
CA LEU A 8 -1.63 -10.29 2.72
C LEU A 8 -1.72 -11.33 1.59
N THR A 9 -2.85 -11.39 0.88
CA THR A 9 -2.99 -12.20 -0.33
C THR A 9 -2.32 -11.51 -1.53
N LYS A 10 -1.98 -12.27 -2.57
CA LYS A 10 -1.45 -11.72 -3.83
C LYS A 10 -2.36 -10.62 -4.40
N GLU A 11 -3.67 -10.85 -4.42
CA GLU A 11 -4.66 -9.87 -4.90
C GLU A 11 -4.72 -8.61 -4.03
N GLY A 12 -4.66 -8.78 -2.71
CA GLY A 12 -4.64 -7.65 -1.77
C GLY A 12 -3.39 -6.79 -1.94
N LEU A 13 -2.23 -7.42 -2.10
CA LEU A 13 -0.95 -6.74 -2.33
C LEU A 13 -0.93 -6.01 -3.68
N LEU A 14 -1.46 -6.64 -4.74
CA LEU A 14 -1.59 -6.00 -6.06
C LEU A 14 -2.45 -4.73 -6.02
N LYS A 15 -3.55 -4.73 -5.25
CA LYS A 15 -4.37 -3.54 -5.07
C LYS A 15 -3.62 -2.42 -4.33
N ILE A 16 -2.89 -2.77 -3.27
CA ILE A 16 -2.10 -1.80 -2.49
C ILE A 16 -1.00 -1.17 -3.36
N GLU A 17 -0.29 -2.00 -4.14
CA GLU A 17 0.75 -1.52 -5.07
C GLU A 17 0.15 -0.63 -6.17
N GLY A 18 -1.00 -1.03 -6.74
CA GLY A 18 -1.72 -0.24 -7.74
C GLY A 18 -2.09 1.14 -7.22
N TRP A 19 -2.71 1.22 -6.04
CA TRP A 19 -3.04 2.51 -5.43
C TRP A 19 -1.80 3.38 -5.16
N ALA A 20 -0.71 2.77 -4.70
CA ALA A 20 0.54 3.50 -4.48
C ALA A 20 1.14 4.02 -5.80
N ARG A 21 1.00 3.28 -6.90
CA ARG A 21 1.37 3.72 -8.26
C ARG A 21 0.48 4.83 -8.79
N ASP A 22 -0.79 4.83 -8.41
CA ASP A 22 -1.74 5.91 -8.74
C ASP A 22 -1.50 7.18 -7.89
N GLY A 23 -0.44 7.21 -7.07
CA GLY A 23 -0.07 8.35 -6.24
C GLY A 23 -0.83 8.47 -4.92
N LEU A 24 -1.62 7.45 -4.52
CA LEU A 24 -2.36 7.51 -3.26
C LEU A 24 -1.41 7.50 -2.05
N ILE A 25 -1.69 8.38 -1.10
CA ILE A 25 -0.99 8.41 0.18
C ILE A 25 -1.52 7.35 1.14
N ASP A 26 -0.74 7.05 2.18
CA ASP A 26 -1.07 6.00 3.16
C ASP A 26 -2.45 6.19 3.82
N GLU A 27 -2.92 7.44 3.96
CA GLU A 27 -4.26 7.74 4.48
C GLU A 27 -5.37 7.28 3.54
N GLN A 28 -5.24 7.55 2.23
CA GLN A 28 -6.19 7.13 1.21
C GLN A 28 -6.17 5.61 1.02
N ILE A 29 -4.99 5.00 1.05
CA ILE A 29 -4.84 3.53 1.01
C ILE A 29 -5.52 2.91 2.23
N ALA A 30 -5.31 3.44 3.43
CA ALA A 30 -5.97 2.95 4.64
C ALA A 30 -7.49 3.09 4.56
N HIS A 31 -7.99 4.21 4.02
CA HIS A 31 -9.40 4.44 3.75
C HIS A 31 -9.98 3.37 2.82
N ASN A 32 -9.35 3.11 1.67
CA ASN A 32 -9.76 2.06 0.73
C ASN A 32 -9.74 0.66 1.36
N MET A 33 -8.86 0.44 2.34
CA MET A 33 -8.79 -0.81 3.09
C MET A 33 -9.83 -0.92 4.22
N GLY A 34 -10.56 0.16 4.52
CA GLY A 34 -11.53 0.22 5.62
C GLY A 34 -10.87 0.13 7.00
N VAL A 35 -9.68 0.72 7.15
CA VAL A 35 -8.90 0.79 8.39
C VAL A 35 -8.35 2.19 8.63
N THR A 36 -7.85 2.46 9.84
CA THR A 36 -7.19 3.74 10.13
C THR A 36 -5.77 3.75 9.57
N ARG A 37 -5.23 4.95 9.31
CA ARG A 37 -3.82 5.12 8.93
C ARG A 37 -2.87 4.47 9.92
N VAL A 38 -3.16 4.54 11.22
CA VAL A 38 -2.36 3.92 12.29
C VAL A 38 -2.38 2.38 12.17
N THR A 39 -3.54 1.79 11.85
CA THR A 39 -3.64 0.36 11.59
C THR A 39 -2.78 -0.06 10.39
N LEU A 40 -2.86 0.67 9.27
CA LEU A 40 -2.04 0.39 8.08
C LEU A 40 -0.55 0.51 8.40
N HIS A 41 -0.13 1.56 9.13
CA HIS A 41 1.26 1.75 9.55
C HIS A 41 1.77 0.57 10.38
N ASN A 42 0.97 0.12 11.36
CA ASN A 42 1.31 -1.03 12.19
C ASN A 42 1.38 -2.33 11.38
N TRP A 43 0.54 -2.49 10.36
CA TRP A 43 0.58 -3.66 9.48
C TRP A 43 1.83 -3.65 8.60
N ARG A 44 2.19 -2.51 7.99
CA ARG A 44 3.42 -2.37 7.19
C ARG A 44 4.67 -2.67 8.01
N LYS A 45 4.73 -2.20 9.26
CA LYS A 45 5.82 -2.53 10.19
C LYS A 45 5.92 -4.02 10.51
N LYS A 46 4.78 -4.72 10.66
CA LYS A 46 4.74 -6.15 11.02
C LYS A 46 4.86 -7.09 9.82
N HIS A 47 4.54 -6.61 8.62
CA HIS A 47 4.46 -7.41 7.41
C HIS A 47 5.27 -6.74 6.28
N PRO A 48 6.57 -7.05 6.17
CA PRO A 48 7.46 -6.44 5.17
C PRO A 48 6.96 -6.57 3.73
N ILE A 49 6.22 -7.63 3.41
CA ILE A 49 5.64 -7.83 2.08
C ILE A 49 4.61 -6.75 1.71
N MET A 50 3.84 -6.27 2.68
CA MET A 50 2.90 -5.16 2.47
C MET A 50 3.63 -3.83 2.33
N ASP A 51 4.68 -3.61 3.13
CA ASP A 51 5.49 -2.40 3.01
C ASP A 51 6.18 -2.32 1.63
N GLN A 52 6.71 -3.44 1.14
CA GLN A 52 7.29 -3.54 -0.20
C GLN A 52 6.28 -3.20 -1.30
N ALA A 53 5.03 -3.67 -1.20
CA ALA A 53 3.98 -3.34 -2.17
C ALA A 53 3.73 -1.82 -2.24
N VAL A 54 3.65 -1.15 -1.09
CA VAL A 54 3.49 0.32 -1.05
C VAL A 54 4.71 1.05 -1.64
N ARG A 55 5.92 0.61 -1.30
CA ARG A 55 7.17 1.25 -1.79
C ARG A 55 7.35 1.10 -3.29
N ARG A 56 7.14 -0.11 -3.83
CA ARG A 56 7.25 -0.37 -5.27
C ARG A 56 6.29 0.49 -6.09
N GLY A 57 5.07 0.71 -5.59
CA GLY A 57 4.12 1.61 -6.25
C GLY A 57 4.64 3.05 -6.31
N LYS A 58 5.17 3.56 -5.19
CA LYS A 58 5.70 4.94 -5.10
C LYS A 58 6.97 5.17 -5.94
N GLU A 59 7.87 4.19 -6.00
CA GLU A 59 9.09 4.27 -6.84
C GLU A 59 8.78 4.45 -8.34
N VAL A 60 7.63 3.97 -8.81
CA VAL A 60 7.21 4.19 -10.21
C VAL A 60 6.82 5.64 -10.43
N VAL A 61 6.06 6.23 -9.50
CA VAL A 61 5.66 7.63 -9.56
C VAL A 61 6.88 8.55 -9.54
N ASP A 62 7.84 8.28 -8.64
CA ASP A 62 9.06 9.08 -8.52
C ASP A 62 9.86 9.12 -9.85
N ARG A 63 9.97 7.98 -10.55
CA ARG A 63 10.66 7.89 -11.85
C ARG A 63 9.94 8.60 -12.99
N GLU A 64 8.62 8.67 -12.97
CA GLU A 64 7.85 9.38 -14.00
C GLU A 64 7.99 10.89 -13.85
N VAL A 65 8.07 11.38 -12.60
CA VAL A 65 8.26 12.81 -12.32
C VAL A 65 9.68 13.28 -12.68
N GLU A 66 10.71 12.45 -12.47
CA GLU A 66 12.11 12.80 -12.80
C GLU A 66 12.39 12.90 -14.31
N ASN A 67 11.52 12.37 -15.18
CA ASN A 67 11.69 12.41 -16.64
C ASN A 67 10.88 13.53 -17.33
N ALA A 68 10.29 14.47 -16.59
CA ALA A 68 9.51 15.60 -17.09
C ALA A 68 10.30 16.93 -17.15
#